data_AF-A0A6B2P093-F1
#
_entry.id   AF-A0A6B2P093-F1
#
_cell.length_a   1.000
_cell.length_b   1.000
_cell.length_c   1.000
_cell.angle_alpha   90.00
_cell.angle_beta   90.00
_cell.angle_gamma   90.00
#
_symmetry.space_group_name_H-M   'P 1'
#
loop_
_entity.id
_entity.type
_entity.pdbx_description
1 polymer ?
#
loop_
_entity_poly.entity_id
_entity_poly.type
_entity_poly.pdbx_seq_one_letter_code
_entity_poly.pdbx_strand_id
1 'polypeptide(L)' 'MARFVVDTGDLEMDRNSELELQADIQKMVLGHIARTGFEKPWVTKFPREWYGIILHPELGPLLEREKELGGMLARMG' A
#
# COMPACT_ATOMS: atom_id res chain seq x y z
N MET A 1 -10.19 -0.74 17.72
CA MET A 1 -8.90 -1.18 17.14
C MET A 1 -7.91 -0.05 17.35
N ALA A 2 -6.75 -0.31 17.97
CA ALA A 2 -5.76 0.74 18.22
C ALA A 2 -5.19 1.25 16.89
N ARG A 3 -5.09 2.57 16.73
CA ARG A 3 -4.35 3.19 15.62
C ARG A 3 -2.90 3.31 16.08
N PHE A 4 -1.97 2.79 15.29
CA PHE A 4 -0.54 2.97 15.52
C PHE A 4 -0.07 4.19 14.72
N VAL A 5 0.69 5.08 15.35
CA VAL A 5 1.25 6.29 14.76
C VAL A 5 2.75 6.26 14.99
N VAL A 6 3.52 6.53 13.93
CA VAL A 6 4.97 6.80 14.03
C VAL A 6 5.12 8.30 13.87
N ASP A 7 5.50 8.99 14.94
CA ASP A 7 5.74 10.43 14.92
C ASP A 7 7.23 10.68 14.65
N THR A 8 7.52 11.37 13.56
CA THR A 8 8.87 11.76 13.14
C THR A 8 9.00 13.27 13.06
N GLY A 9 8.08 14.04 13.65
CA GLY A 9 7.98 15.50 13.44
C GLY A 9 9.22 16.29 13.81
N ASP A 10 10.02 15.79 14.76
CA ASP A 10 11.25 16.45 15.24
C ASP A 10 12.52 15.95 14.51
N LEU A 11 12.39 15.01 13.58
CA LEU A 11 13.52 14.44 12.85
C LEU A 11 13.72 15.19 11.53
N GLU A 12 14.80 15.97 11.44
CA GLU A 12 15.23 16.53 10.16
C GLU A 12 15.67 15.41 9.22
N MET A 13 14.99 15.27 8.09
CA MET A 13 15.28 14.29 7.05
C MET A 13 15.28 14.97 5.70
N ASP A 14 16.20 14.57 4.83
CA ASP A 14 16.04 14.87 3.42
C ASP A 14 14.89 14.04 2.80
N ARG A 15 14.46 14.44 1.61
CA ARG A 15 13.34 13.79 0.92
C ARG A 15 13.59 12.31 0.62
N ASN A 16 14.83 11.92 0.37
CA ASN A 16 15.15 10.53 0.04
C ASN A 16 15.03 9.64 1.28
N SER A 17 15.56 10.10 2.40
CA SER A 17 15.46 9.45 3.71
C SER A 17 14.00 9.32 4.16
N GLU A 18 13.20 10.36 3.93
CA GLU A 18 11.76 10.31 4.20
C GLU A 18 11.07 9.21 3.36
N LEU A 19 11.36 9.14 2.06
CA LEU A 19 10.80 8.13 1.16
C LEU A 19 11.24 6.70 1.53
N GLU A 20 12.50 6.51 1.91
CA GLU A 20 13.03 5.22 2.37
C GLU A 20 12.32 4.76 3.65
N LEU A 21 12.16 5.66 4.62
CA LEU A 21 11.44 5.36 5.86
C LEU A 21 9.98 4.98 5.60
N GLN A 22 9.29 5.72 4.72
CA GLN A 22 7.92 5.42 4.32
C GLN A 22 7.82 4.03 3.67
N ALA A 23 8.75 3.69 2.78
CA ALA A 23 8.79 2.39 2.12
C ALA A 23 9.03 1.24 3.11
N ASP A 24 9.93 1.43 4.08
CA ASP A 24 10.24 0.44 5.11
C ASP A 24 9.08 0.19 6.06
N ILE A 25 8.43 1.25 6.55
CA ILE A 25 7.24 1.12 7.42
C ILE A 25 6.12 0.40 6.65
N GLN A 26 5.89 0.81 5.40
CA GLN A 26 4.88 0.19 4.57
C GLN A 26 5.16 -1.31 4.39
N LYS A 27 6.37 -1.68 3.97
CA LYS A 27 6.81 -3.07 3.78
C LYS A 27 6.64 -3.91 5.06
N MET A 28 7.01 -3.36 6.22
CA MET A 28 6.87 -4.04 7.51
C MET A 28 5.41 -4.36 7.81
N VAL A 29 4.53 -3.37 7.66
CA VAL A 29 3.08 -3.52 7.88
C VAL A 29 2.51 -4.55 6.91
N LEU A 30 2.85 -4.48 5.62
CA LEU A 30 2.41 -5.47 4.63
C LEU A 30 2.88 -6.88 4.98
N GLY A 31 4.11 -7.02 5.45
CA GLY A 31 4.68 -8.31 5.87
C GLY A 31 3.93 -8.92 7.05
N HIS A 32 3.55 -8.13 8.05
CA HIS A 32 2.73 -8.61 9.17
C HIS A 32 1.35 -9.05 8.71
N ILE A 33 0.72 -8.24 7.88
CA ILE A 33 -0.59 -8.50 7.28
C ILE A 33 -0.59 -9.80 6.47
N ALA A 34 0.42 -10.02 5.62
CA ALA A 34 0.50 -11.25 4.82
C ALA A 34 0.61 -12.52 5.71
N ARG A 35 1.25 -12.40 6.88
CA ARG A 35 1.40 -13.51 7.84
C ARG A 35 0.14 -13.84 8.63
N THR A 36 -0.83 -12.92 8.75
CA THR A 36 -2.07 -13.18 9.49
C THR A 36 -3.05 -14.08 8.76
N GLY A 37 -2.74 -14.52 7.54
CA GLY A 37 -3.51 -15.56 6.83
C GLY A 37 -4.98 -15.18 6.68
N PHE A 38 -5.26 -14.09 5.94
CA PHE A 38 -6.56 -13.58 5.46
C PHE A 38 -7.86 -14.29 5.92
N GLU A 39 -8.13 -14.38 7.22
CA GLU A 39 -9.39 -14.97 7.72
C GLU A 39 -10.57 -13.98 7.62
N LYS A 40 -10.30 -12.67 7.51
CA LYS A 40 -11.32 -11.62 7.39
C LYS A 40 -10.84 -10.50 6.45
N PRO A 41 -11.75 -9.82 5.73
CA PRO A 41 -11.40 -8.67 4.92
C PRO A 41 -10.89 -7.53 5.81
N TRP A 42 -9.68 -7.02 5.53
CA TRP A 42 -9.16 -5.80 6.12
C TRP A 42 -8.82 -4.79 5.03
N VAL A 43 -8.96 -3.51 5.34
CA VAL A 43 -8.49 -2.41 4.50
C VAL A 43 -7.34 -1.75 5.23
N THR A 44 -6.14 -1.84 4.68
CA THR A 44 -5.00 -1.04 5.15
C THR A 44 -4.83 0.15 4.23
N LYS A 45 -4.85 1.35 4.81
CA LYS A 45 -4.70 2.61 4.10
C LYS A 45 -3.42 3.28 4.59
N PHE A 46 -2.48 3.49 3.67
CA PHE A 46 -1.34 4.36 3.90
C PHE A 46 -1.71 5.81 3.54
N PRO A 47 -1.00 6.80 4.11
CA PRO A 47 -1.10 8.19 3.67
C PRO A 47 -0.91 8.32 2.15
N ARG A 48 -1.56 9.31 1.51
CA ARG A 48 -1.53 9.46 0.04
C ARG A 48 -0.16 9.87 -0.47
N GLU A 49 0.60 10.53 0.39
CA GLU A 49 1.95 11.00 0.24
C GLU A 49 2.97 9.85 0.20
N TRP A 50 2.57 8.64 0.64
CA TRP A 50 3.36 7.41 0.47
C TRP A 50 3.00 6.77 -0.87
N TYR A 51 3.56 5.61 -1.22
CA TYR A 51 3.26 4.89 -2.47
C TYR A 51 1.78 4.48 -2.66
N GLY A 52 0.87 4.87 -1.76
CA GLY A 52 -0.58 4.86 -1.99
C GLY A 52 -1.21 3.48 -2.10
N ILE A 53 -0.54 2.43 -1.59
CA ILE A 53 -1.02 1.05 -1.76
C ILE A 53 -2.24 0.81 -0.88
N ILE A 54 -3.40 0.60 -1.49
CA ILE A 54 -4.58 0.08 -0.80
C ILE A 54 -4.50 -1.44 -0.89
N LEU A 55 -4.38 -2.12 0.25
CA LEU A 55 -4.53 -3.57 0.29
C LEU A 55 -5.99 -3.94 0.52
N HIS A 56 -6.57 -4.57 -0.50
CA HIS A 56 -7.86 -5.23 -0.45
C HIS A 56 -7.67 -6.75 -0.58
N PRO A 57 -8.44 -7.59 0.13
CA PRO A 57 -8.35 -9.05 0.00
C PRO A 57 -8.58 -9.56 -1.43
N GLU A 58 -9.27 -8.79 -2.27
CA GLU A 58 -9.49 -9.12 -3.69
C GLU A 58 -8.45 -8.46 -4.63
N LEU A 59 -7.25 -8.13 -4.14
CA LEU A 59 -6.23 -7.45 -4.96
C LEU A 59 -5.87 -8.22 -6.23
N GLY A 60 -5.82 -9.56 -6.17
CA GLY A 60 -5.53 -10.41 -7.32
C GLY A 60 -6.54 -10.20 -8.47
N PRO A 61 -7.84 -10.44 -8.23
CA PRO A 61 -8.89 -10.12 -9.19
C PRO A 61 -8.87 -8.67 -9.70
N LEU A 62 -8.54 -7.71 -8.84
CA LEU A 62 -8.52 -6.28 -9.19
C LEU A 62 -7.38 -5.93 -10.16
N LEU A 63 -6.18 -6.49 -9.93
CA LEU A 63 -5.02 -6.33 -10.82
C LEU A 63 -5.23 -7.00 -12.18
N GLU A 64 -5.90 -8.15 -12.21
CA GLU A 64 -6.27 -8.82 -13.47
C GLU A 64 -7.25 -7.97 -14.28
N ARG A 65 -8.29 -7.42 -13.62
CA ARG A 65 -9.26 -6.51 -14.24
C ARG A 65 -8.62 -5.24 -14.79
N GLU A 66 -7.66 -4.67 -14.08
CA GLU A 66 -6.95 -3.47 -14.52
C GLU A 66 -6.10 -3.73 -15.78
N LYS A 67 -5.43 -4.90 -15.85
CA LYS A 67 -4.72 -5.35 -17.05
C LYS A 67 -5.66 -5.58 -18.23
N GLU A 68 -6.82 -6.20 -18.00
CA GLU A 68 -7.85 -6.40 -19.03
C GLU A 68 -8.34 -5.06 -19.59
N LEU A 69 -8.68 -4.11 -18.71
CA LEU A 69 -9.12 -2.76 -19.08
C LEU A 69 -8.05 -2.01 -19.87
N GLY A 70 -6.78 -2.03 -19.43
CA GLY A 70 -5.67 -1.42 -20.17
C GLY A 70 -5.48 -2.02 -21.56
N GLY A 71 -5.59 -3.36 -21.68
CA GLY A 71 -5.52 -4.06 -22.96
C GLY A 71 -6.71 -3.82 -23.89
N MET A 72 -7.88 -3.49 -23.35
CA MET A 72 -9.06 -3.11 -24.15
C MET A 72 -8.91 -1.69 -24.72
N LEU A 73 -8.46 -0.74 -23.90
CA LEU A 73 -8.23 0.64 -24.32
C LEU A 73 -7.15 0.76 -25.41
N ALA A 74 -6.06 -0.01 -25.28
CA ALA A 74 -4.99 -0.05 -26.28
C ALA A 74 -5.43 -0.62 -27.64
N ARG A 75 -6.51 -1.40 -27.69
CA ARG A 75 -7.09 -1.96 -28.93
C ARG A 75 -8.12 -1.06 -29.59
N MET A 76 -8.55 0.00 -28.90
CA MET A 76 -9.50 1.00 -29.40
C MET A 76 -8.83 2.28 -29.91
N GLY A 77 -7.52 2.43 -29.69
CA GLY A 77 -6.71 3.57 -30.14
C GLY A 77 -5.97 3.31 -31.44
#